data_AF-A0A7U5SBD3-F1
#
_entry.id   AF-A0A7U5SBD3-F1
#
_cell.length_a   1.000
_cell.length_b   1.000
_cell.length_c   1.000
_cell.angle_alpha   90.00
_cell.angle_beta   90.00
_cell.angle_gamma   90.00
#
_symmetry.space_group_name_H-M   'P 1'
#
loop_
_entity.id
_entity.type
_entity.pdbx_description
1 polymer ?
#
loop_
_entity_poly.entity_id
_entity_poly.type
_entity_poly.pdbx_seq_one_letter_code
_entity_poly.pdbx_strand_id
1 'polypeptide(L)'
;MIESNCIEGNVTCDDVTYTGKSKRSGNEIILTGHTLHTYLSDGTPSIFIGYELVNGDFVYVISDSGLLTVTQDQRVLVKEQGNWDWSK
;
A
#
# COMPACT_ATOMS: atom_id res chain seq x y z
N MET A 1 8.66 5.10 -2.73
CA MET A 1 9.20 4.10 -1.77
C MET A 1 8.18 3.95 -0.65
N ILE A 2 7.99 2.75 -0.11
CA ILE A 2 7.16 2.52 1.08
C ILE A 2 8.10 2.22 2.25
N GLU A 3 7.89 2.88 3.37
CA GLU A 3 8.66 2.73 4.60
C GLU A 3 7.73 2.27 5.72
N SER A 4 8.19 1.32 6.54
CA SER A 4 7.50 0.89 7.75
C SER A 4 8.02 1.71 8.94
N ASN A 5 7.12 2.38 9.65
CA ASN A 5 7.44 3.14 10.87
C ASN A 5 7.22 2.31 12.14
N CYS A 6 6.91 1.02 11.99
CA CYS A 6 6.67 0.11 13.10
C CYS A 6 7.98 -0.47 13.67
N ILE A 7 7.90 -0.94 14.92
CA ILE A 7 9.01 -1.63 15.59
C ILE A 7 9.39 -2.89 14.80
N GLU A 8 10.69 -3.13 14.67
CA GLU A 8 11.23 -4.33 14.03
C GLU A 8 10.67 -5.60 14.69
N GLY A 9 10.24 -6.56 13.86
CA GLY A 9 9.63 -7.82 14.31
C GLY A 9 8.10 -7.82 14.33
N ASN A 10 7.44 -6.68 14.09
CA ASN A 10 6.00 -6.63 13.90
C ASN A 10 5.61 -7.28 12.55
N VAL A 11 4.64 -8.21 12.59
CA VAL A 11 4.12 -8.87 11.38
C VAL A 11 3.20 -7.92 10.61
N THR A 12 2.28 -7.26 11.31
CA THR A 12 1.45 -6.19 10.76
C THR A 12 2.06 -4.84 11.09
N CYS A 13 1.83 -3.84 10.24
CA CYS A 13 2.18 -2.46 10.54
C CYS A 13 1.04 -1.53 10.18
N ASP A 14 0.56 -0.77 11.17
CA ASP A 14 -0.52 0.20 11.03
C ASP A 14 -0.03 1.60 10.68
N ASP A 15 1.28 1.77 10.53
CA ASP A 15 1.95 3.02 10.22
C ASP A 15 3.04 2.81 9.16
N VAL A 16 2.63 2.86 7.90
CA VAL A 16 3.54 2.92 6.75
C VAL A 16 3.43 4.25 6.02
N THR A 17 4.55 4.73 5.51
CA THR A 17 4.63 5.95 4.69
C THR A 17 5.00 5.59 3.26
N TYR A 18 4.20 6.04 2.29
CA TYR A 18 4.56 6.02 0.87
C TYR A 18 4.96 7.42 0.41
N THR A 19 6.14 7.53 -0.18
CA THR A 19 6.60 8.73 -0.87
C THR A 19 6.65 8.48 -2.38
N GLY A 20 5.78 9.16 -3.11
CA GLY A 20 5.69 9.14 -4.57
C GLY A 20 6.16 10.45 -5.16
N LYS A 21 7.10 10.41 -6.11
CA LYS A 21 7.58 11.61 -6.81
C LYS A 21 7.27 11.55 -8.30
N SER A 22 6.58 12.56 -8.80
CA SER A 22 6.27 12.71 -10.21
C SER A 22 7.56 12.91 -11.01
N LYS A 23 7.85 11.98 -11.94
CA LYS A 23 9.01 12.11 -12.84
C LYS A 23 8.90 13.31 -13.80
N ARG A 24 7.67 13.76 -14.08
CA ARG A 24 7.40 14.86 -15.03
C ARG A 24 7.52 16.24 -14.38
N SER A 25 6.91 16.40 -13.20
CA SER A 25 6.83 17.71 -12.53
C SER A 25 7.80 17.85 -11.35
N GLY A 26 8.29 16.74 -10.81
CA GLY A 26 9.05 16.72 -9.56
C GLY A 26 8.17 16.79 -8.31
N ASN A 27 6.86 17.01 -8.44
CA ASN A 27 5.93 17.08 -7.30
C ASN A 27 5.94 15.78 -6.52
N GLU A 28 5.85 15.90 -5.21
CA GLU A 28 5.83 14.80 -4.27
C GLU A 28 4.44 14.62 -3.66
N ILE A 29 4.06 13.37 -3.44
CA ILE A 29 2.92 12.97 -2.64
C ILE A 29 3.41 12.05 -1.52
N ILE A 30 2.95 12.33 -0.31
CA ILE A 30 3.21 11.51 0.87
C ILE A 30 1.87 10.95 1.33
N LEU A 31 1.80 9.63 1.42
CA LEU A 31 0.60 8.90 1.85
C LEU A 31 0.93 8.08 3.09
N THR A 32 -0.01 7.98 4.01
CA THR A 32 0.11 7.09 5.18
C THR A 32 -0.90 5.97 5.09
N GLY A 33 -0.59 4.84 5.71
CA GLY A 33 -1.51 3.71 5.72
C GLY A 33 -0.98 2.54 6.51
N HIS A 34 -1.41 1.33 6.13
CA HIS A 34 -1.10 0.11 6.84
C HIS A 34 -0.87 -1.08 5.89
N THR A 35 -0.29 -2.15 6.42
CA THR A 35 -0.11 -3.42 5.72
C THR A 35 -1.38 -4.25 5.74
N LEU A 36 -1.70 -4.91 4.62
CA LEU A 36 -2.79 -5.86 4.50
C LEU A 36 -2.26 -7.29 4.65
N HIS A 37 -3.00 -8.10 5.40
CA HIS A 37 -2.69 -9.50 5.65
C HIS A 37 -3.93 -10.37 5.51
N THR A 38 -3.73 -11.63 5.13
CA THR A 38 -4.71 -12.68 5.42
C THR A 38 -4.66 -13.02 6.91
N TYR A 39 -5.75 -13.57 7.43
CA TYR A 39 -5.88 -13.95 8.83
C TYR A 39 -6.31 -15.41 8.94
N LEU A 40 -5.74 -16.12 9.91
CA LEU A 40 -6.22 -17.43 10.30
C LEU A 40 -7.58 -17.31 11.02
N SER A 41 -8.26 -18.44 11.21
CA SER A 41 -9.56 -18.48 11.88
C SER A 41 -9.57 -17.91 13.30
N ASP A 42 -8.42 -17.87 13.97
CA ASP A 42 -8.24 -17.31 15.32
C ASP A 42 -7.87 -15.82 15.32
N GLY A 43 -7.80 -15.18 14.15
CA GLY A 43 -7.42 -13.77 14.02
C GLY A 43 -5.92 -13.51 14.00
N THR A 44 -5.08 -14.55 13.94
CA THR A 44 -3.63 -14.38 13.77
C THR A 44 -3.31 -13.92 12.35
N PRO A 45 -2.55 -12.81 12.16
CA PRO A 45 -2.07 -12.40 10.84
C PRO A 45 -1.17 -13.47 10.23
N SER A 46 -1.33 -13.73 8.93
CA SER A 46 -0.60 -14.79 8.23
C SER A 46 0.18 -14.24 7.03
N ILE A 47 -0.42 -14.24 5.84
CA ILE A 47 0.27 -13.88 4.60
C ILE A 47 0.11 -12.39 4.35
N PHE A 48 1.23 -11.67 4.17
CA PHE A 48 1.24 -10.31 3.65
C PHE A 48 0.66 -10.29 2.22
N ILE A 49 -0.32 -9.42 1.97
CA ILE A 49 -0.99 -9.33 0.66
C ILE A 49 -0.95 -7.93 0.05
N GLY A 50 -0.38 -6.94 0.74
CA GLY A 50 -0.23 -5.60 0.19
C GLY A 50 -0.27 -4.47 1.21
N TYR A 51 -0.57 -3.28 0.71
CA TYR A 51 -0.72 -2.06 1.50
C TYR A 51 -2.06 -1.39 1.18
N GLU A 52 -2.66 -0.77 2.18
CA GLU A 52 -3.73 0.20 2.01
C GLU A 52 -3.24 1.58 2.46
N LEU A 53 -3.31 2.56 1.57
CA LEU A 53 -2.90 3.95 1.82
C LEU A 53 -4.10 4.86 1.62
N VAL A 54 -4.19 5.94 2.39
CA VAL A 54 -5.33 6.85 2.37
C VAL A 54 -4.91 8.30 2.11
N ASN A 55 -5.75 9.03 1.36
CA ASN A 55 -5.60 10.46 1.15
C ASN A 55 -6.97 11.13 0.98
N GLY A 56 -7.51 11.70 2.06
CA GLY A 56 -8.90 12.17 2.07
C GLY A 56 -9.85 11.03 1.72
N ASP A 57 -10.66 11.22 0.68
CA ASP A 57 -11.66 10.23 0.23
C ASP A 57 -11.08 9.17 -0.73
N PHE A 58 -9.77 9.23 -1.03
CA PHE A 58 -9.10 8.27 -1.89
C PHE A 58 -8.47 7.14 -1.07
N VAL A 59 -8.73 5.90 -1.49
CA VAL A 59 -8.10 4.70 -0.95
C VAL A 59 -7.28 4.03 -2.05
N TYR A 60 -6.01 3.77 -1.76
CA TYR A 60 -5.05 3.14 -2.64
C TYR A 60 -4.70 1.77 -2.08
N VAL A 61 -5.00 0.71 -2.82
CA VAL A 61 -4.59 -0.66 -2.49
C VAL A 61 -3.50 -1.08 -3.45
N ILE A 62 -2.35 -1.47 -2.92
CA ILE A 62 -1.22 -2.01 -3.67
C ILE A 62 -1.04 -3.45 -3.23
N SER A 63 -1.39 -4.42 -4.07
CA SER A 63 -1.21 -5.83 -3.73
C SER A 63 0.25 -6.26 -3.86
N ASP A 64 0.59 -7.35 -3.17
CA ASP A 64 1.86 -8.08 -3.33
C ASP A 64 2.10 -8.56 -4.76
N SER A 65 1.03 -8.88 -5.49
CA SER A 65 1.06 -9.23 -6.91
C SER A 65 1.35 -8.02 -7.82
N GLY A 66 1.41 -6.81 -7.27
CA GLY A 66 1.69 -5.59 -8.00
C GLY A 66 0.47 -4.90 -8.61
N LEU A 67 -0.74 -5.30 -8.26
CA LEU A 67 -1.98 -4.64 -8.68
C LEU A 67 -2.19 -3.37 -7.86
N LEU A 68 -2.31 -2.24 -8.54
CA LEU A 68 -2.78 -0.99 -7.96
C LEU A 68 -4.29 -0.86 -8.19
N THR A 69 -5.04 -0.62 -7.13
CA THR A 69 -6.44 -0.19 -7.20
C THR A 69 -6.60 1.12 -6.47
N VAL A 70 -7.23 2.11 -7.11
CA VAL A 70 -7.58 3.39 -6.48
C VAL A 70 -9.08 3.53 -6.48
N THR A 71 -9.65 3.78 -5.31
CA THR A 71 -11.08 4.02 -5.15
C THR A 71 -11.35 5.39 -4.53
N GLN A 72 -12.49 5.97 -4.89
CA GLN A 72 -13.06 7.16 -4.26
C GLN A 72 -14.56 6.92 -4.10
N ASP A 73 -15.10 7.08 -2.89
CA ASP A 73 -16.53 6.84 -2.61
C ASP A 73 -17.03 5.50 -3.17
N GLN A 74 -16.26 4.43 -2.93
CA GLN A 74 -16.52 3.06 -3.42
C GLN A 74 -16.47 2.88 -4.96
N ARG A 75 -16.17 3.92 -5.73
CA ARG A 75 -15.96 3.83 -7.17
C ARG A 75 -14.50 3.55 -7.48
N VAL A 76 -14.25 2.55 -8.32
CA VAL A 76 -12.90 2.29 -8.84
C VAL A 76 -12.55 3.35 -9.88
N LEU A 77 -11.51 4.12 -9.60
CA LEU A 77 -10.97 5.15 -10.51
C LEU A 77 -9.82 4.59 -11.35
N VAL A 78 -8.98 3.77 -10.73
CA VAL A 78 -7.80 3.15 -11.36
C VAL A 78 -7.73 1.69 -10.96
N LYS A 79 -7.41 0.83 -11.92
CA LYS A 79 -7.05 -0.58 -11.67
C LYS A 79 -5.97 -0.98 -12.66
N GLU A 80 -4.73 -1.08 -12.20
CA GLU A 80 -3.55 -1.24 -13.05
C GLU A 80 -2.61 -2.31 -12.52
N GLN A 81 -2.19 -3.22 -13.40
CA GLN A 81 -1.19 -4.22 -13.07
C GLN A 81 0.21 -3.63 -13.32
N GLY A 82 0.99 -3.47 -12.25
CA GLY A 82 2.40 -3.13 -12.34
C GLY A 82 3.25 -4.36 -12.69
N ASN A 83 4.30 -4.14 -13.48
CA ASN A 83 5.44 -5.05 -13.58
C ASN A 83 6.54 -4.48 -12.68
N TRP A 84 6.58 -4.90 -11.43
CA TRP A 84 7.59 -4.44 -10.48
C TRP A 84 8.86 -5.27 -10.70
N ASP A 85 9.90 -4.61 -11.17
CA ASP A 85 11.23 -5.21 -11.28
C ASP A 85 11.92 -5.09 -9.92
N TRP A 86 12.01 -6.20 -9.21
CA TRP A 86 12.68 -6.30 -7.91
C TRP A 86 14.21 -6.39 -8.06
N SER A 87 14.75 -6.36 -9.29
CA SER A 87 16.19 -6.30 -9.52
C SER A 87 16.69 -4.86 -9.46
N LYS A 88 17.09 -4.41 -8.27
CA LYS A 88 18.17 -3.43 -8.06
C LYS A 88 18.57 -3.30 -6.61
#